data_AF-A0A9P4MSE7-F1
#
_entry.id   AF-A0A9P4MSE7-F1
#
_cell.length_a   1.000
_cell.length_b   1.000
_cell.length_c   1.000
_cell.angle_alpha   90.00
_cell.angle_beta   90.00
_cell.angle_gamma   90.00
#
_symmetry.space_group_name_H-M   'P 1'
#
loop_
_entity.id
_entity.type
_entity.pdbx_description
1 polymer ?
#
loop_
_entity_poly.entity_id
_entity_poly.type
_entity_poly.pdbx_seq_one_letter_code
_entity_poly.pdbx_strand_id
1 'polypeptide(L)'
;MLTGEVQRQDLSRALWKGLQLILDHPWFGRVWIIQEVANSRRANVYCGNRSVSSRVFALAPVLLRVGPTSHCQYILDIMPDPSRVDSWWSYKRDLYTFLLKFRGSKASNAPDMVYALLGISSDAAQIDYLRADYTKSTVQVIGDASLFIFQVRPRRPLRETGHFLVEFSDFSRECFSTVVRNADAPVMSKLLQQRGNQVLSSCGLIKAIIHSKEHGPETLGILLKQRGQLEVIYADEDFDGVIEKKRRVGYIEVCIIIPSLLGGFYRHREQLQQRGRSK
;
A
#
# COMPACT_ATOMS: atom_id res chain seq x y z
N MET A 1 -40.06 16.15 -29.80
CA MET A 1 -38.77 15.47 -29.59
C MET A 1 -37.87 16.22 -28.61
N LEU A 2 -37.78 17.56 -28.66
CA LEU A 2 -36.91 18.37 -27.77
C LEU A 2 -37.21 18.23 -26.25
N THR A 3 -38.46 17.98 -25.86
CA THR A 3 -38.85 17.85 -24.44
C THR A 3 -38.33 16.58 -23.76
N GLY A 4 -38.21 15.47 -24.50
CA GLY A 4 -37.73 14.19 -23.97
C GLY A 4 -36.21 14.17 -23.73
N GLU A 5 -35.44 14.86 -24.57
CA GLU A 5 -33.99 14.97 -24.42
C GLU A 5 -33.60 15.87 -23.25
N VAL A 6 -34.26 17.02 -23.10
CA VAL A 6 -34.05 17.93 -21.96
C VAL A 6 -34.36 17.22 -20.64
N GLN A 7 -35.50 16.51 -20.56
CA GLN A 7 -35.88 15.78 -19.35
C GLN A 7 -34.93 14.62 -19.03
N ARG A 8 -34.35 13.97 -20.04
CA ARG A 8 -33.33 12.92 -19.87
C ARG A 8 -31.99 13.49 -19.37
N GLN A 9 -31.61 14.68 -19.84
CA GLN A 9 -30.41 15.37 -19.38
C GLN A 9 -30.55 15.85 -17.93
N ASP A 10 -31.72 16.39 -17.56
CA ASP A 10 -32.01 16.84 -16.21
C ASP A 10 -32.03 15.68 -15.20
N LEU A 11 -32.64 14.55 -15.58
CA LEU A 11 -32.62 13.33 -14.76
C LEU A 11 -31.18 12.81 -14.57
N SER A 12 -30.40 12.75 -15.64
CA SER A 12 -29.01 12.27 -15.57
C SER A 12 -28.15 13.16 -14.65
N ARG A 13 -28.32 14.48 -14.73
CA ARG A 13 -27.65 15.45 -13.84
C ARG A 13 -28.09 15.29 -12.38
N ALA A 14 -29.39 15.07 -12.14
CA ALA A 14 -29.92 14.85 -10.80
C ALA A 14 -29.39 13.54 -10.19
N LEU A 15 -29.32 12.45 -10.96
CA LEU A 15 -28.76 11.17 -10.53
C LEU A 15 -27.27 11.27 -10.22
N TRP A 16 -26.50 11.93 -11.08
CA TRP A 16 -25.08 12.19 -10.86
C TRP A 16 -24.86 12.94 -9.55
N LYS A 17 -25.60 14.05 -9.34
CA LYS A 17 -25.49 14.87 -8.13
C LYS A 17 -25.93 14.11 -6.87
N GLY A 18 -26.99 13.31 -6.98
CA GLY A 18 -27.47 12.47 -5.89
C GLY A 18 -26.45 11.41 -5.46
N LEU A 19 -25.82 10.72 -6.42
CA LEU A 19 -24.78 9.74 -6.12
C LEU A 19 -23.55 10.42 -5.49
N GLN A 20 -23.12 11.57 -6.03
CA GLN A 20 -22.02 12.34 -5.46
C GLN A 20 -22.29 12.71 -4.00
N LEU A 21 -23.49 13.23 -3.68
CA LEU A 21 -23.89 13.56 -2.31
C LEU A 21 -23.86 12.35 -1.35
N ILE A 22 -24.26 11.17 -1.83
CA ILE A 22 -24.20 9.94 -1.01
C ILE A 22 -22.74 9.54 -0.77
N LEU A 23 -21.89 9.56 -1.80
CA LEU A 23 -20.47 9.17 -1.69
C LEU A 23 -19.66 10.15 -0.83
N ASP A 24 -20.06 11.42 -0.77
CA ASP A 24 -19.45 12.44 0.10
C ASP A 24 -19.98 12.39 1.55
N HIS A 25 -20.94 11.52 1.83
CA HIS A 25 -21.52 11.42 3.17
C HIS A 25 -20.48 10.97 4.20
N PRO A 26 -20.42 11.57 5.41
CA PRO A 26 -19.41 11.26 6.43
C PRO A 26 -19.33 9.78 6.85
N TRP A 27 -20.40 9.01 6.61
CA TRP A 27 -20.41 7.56 6.83
C TRP A 27 -19.28 6.85 6.07
N PHE A 28 -19.02 7.24 4.81
CA PHE A 28 -17.91 6.69 4.02
C PHE A 28 -16.54 7.06 4.57
N GLY A 29 -16.44 8.04 5.46
CA GLY A 29 -15.18 8.41 6.09
C GLY A 29 -14.88 7.65 7.38
N ARG A 30 -15.77 6.82 7.91
CA ARG A 30 -15.57 6.15 9.22
C ARG A 30 -14.68 4.92 9.05
N VAL A 31 -13.73 4.68 9.94
CA VAL A 31 -12.87 3.48 9.81
C VAL A 31 -13.63 2.17 10.09
N TRP A 32 -14.58 2.18 11.03
CA TRP A 32 -15.30 0.95 11.45
C TRP A 32 -16.21 0.37 10.37
N ILE A 33 -16.72 1.20 9.46
CA ILE A 33 -17.56 0.73 8.34
C ILE A 33 -16.81 -0.25 7.44
N ILE A 34 -15.47 -0.19 7.42
CA ILE A 34 -14.64 -1.05 6.58
C ILE A 34 -14.86 -2.51 7.00
N GLN A 35 -14.89 -2.80 8.31
CA GLN A 35 -15.20 -4.14 8.79
C GLN A 35 -16.66 -4.51 8.54
N GLU A 36 -17.58 -3.60 8.83
CA GLU A 36 -19.01 -3.81 8.65
C GLU A 36 -19.32 -4.25 7.21
N VAL A 37 -18.72 -3.55 6.24
CA VAL A 37 -18.88 -3.81 4.81
C VAL A 37 -18.11 -5.08 4.39
N ALA A 38 -16.85 -5.20 4.77
CA ALA A 38 -16.00 -6.33 4.37
C ALA A 38 -16.55 -7.69 4.84
N ASN A 39 -16.97 -7.78 6.11
CA ASN A 39 -17.44 -9.01 6.72
C ASN A 39 -18.89 -9.36 6.36
N SER A 40 -19.64 -8.40 5.83
CA SER A 40 -21.02 -8.65 5.40
C SER A 40 -21.08 -9.63 4.25
N ARG A 41 -21.98 -10.63 4.35
CA ARG A 41 -22.31 -11.55 3.24
C ARG A 41 -23.32 -10.94 2.27
N ARG A 42 -24.18 -10.05 2.77
CA ARG A 42 -25.20 -9.28 2.04
C ARG A 42 -25.36 -7.95 2.75
N ALA A 43 -25.49 -6.87 2.01
CA ALA A 43 -25.70 -5.54 2.57
C ALA A 43 -26.65 -4.71 1.69
N ASN A 44 -27.35 -3.79 2.34
CA ASN A 44 -28.16 -2.76 1.69
C ASN A 44 -27.64 -1.39 2.13
N VAL A 45 -27.54 -0.47 1.18
CA VAL A 45 -27.25 0.94 1.46
C VAL A 45 -28.58 1.65 1.64
N TYR A 46 -28.76 2.28 2.79
CA TYR A 46 -29.96 3.04 3.14
C TYR A 46 -29.70 4.54 3.04
N CYS A 47 -30.67 5.27 2.49
CA CYS A 47 -30.71 6.74 2.50
C CYS A 47 -32.15 7.17 2.82
N GLY A 48 -32.37 7.64 4.05
CA GLY A 48 -33.72 7.88 4.58
C GLY A 48 -34.56 6.59 4.59
N ASN A 49 -35.73 6.63 3.95
CA ASN A 49 -36.64 5.48 3.81
C ASN A 49 -36.42 4.65 2.53
N ARG A 50 -35.37 4.94 1.77
CA ARG A 50 -35.02 4.22 0.55
C ARG A 50 -33.78 3.36 0.77
N SER A 51 -33.70 2.27 0.02
CA SER A 51 -32.54 1.37 0.06
C SER A 51 -32.24 0.78 -1.30
N VAL A 52 -30.98 0.42 -1.49
CA VAL A 52 -30.49 -0.31 -2.67
C VAL A 52 -29.51 -1.39 -2.20
N SER A 53 -29.44 -2.53 -2.90
CA SER A 53 -28.45 -3.54 -2.57
C SER A 53 -27.03 -2.99 -2.78
N SER A 54 -26.09 -3.39 -1.92
CA SER A 54 -24.68 -2.97 -2.03
C SER A 54 -24.08 -3.31 -3.39
N ARG A 55 -24.49 -4.44 -3.98
CA ARG A 55 -24.16 -4.87 -5.34
C ARG A 55 -24.52 -3.84 -6.39
N VAL A 56 -25.77 -3.39 -6.40
CA VAL A 56 -26.23 -2.38 -7.37
C VAL A 56 -25.57 -1.02 -7.07
N PHE A 57 -25.43 -0.68 -5.79
CA PHE A 57 -24.79 0.57 -5.39
C PHE A 57 -23.33 0.67 -5.83
N ALA A 58 -22.56 -0.42 -5.70
CA ALA A 58 -21.15 -0.48 -6.10
C ALA A 58 -20.93 -0.26 -7.61
N LEU A 59 -21.92 -0.61 -8.44
CA LEU A 59 -21.88 -0.38 -9.89
C LEU A 59 -22.35 1.03 -10.31
N ALA A 60 -23.05 1.74 -9.42
CA ALA A 60 -23.65 3.03 -9.74
C ALA A 60 -22.65 4.09 -10.25
N PRO A 61 -21.41 4.21 -9.70
CA PRO A 61 -20.44 5.18 -10.22
C PRO A 61 -20.05 4.94 -11.67
N VAL A 62 -19.88 3.68 -12.06
CA VAL A 62 -19.56 3.30 -13.45
C VAL A 62 -20.72 3.62 -14.37
N LEU A 63 -21.94 3.23 -13.98
CA LEU A 63 -23.15 3.44 -14.77
C LEU A 63 -23.49 4.93 -14.95
N LEU A 64 -23.24 5.75 -13.92
CA LEU A 64 -23.53 7.18 -13.92
C LEU A 64 -22.32 8.06 -14.27
N ARG A 65 -21.17 7.45 -14.59
CA ARG A 65 -19.90 8.15 -14.88
C ARG A 65 -19.51 9.16 -13.80
N VAL A 66 -19.76 8.81 -12.54
CA VAL A 66 -19.26 9.54 -11.36
C VAL A 66 -17.90 8.95 -11.03
N GLY A 67 -16.89 9.80 -10.82
CA GLY A 67 -15.58 9.37 -10.32
C GLY A 67 -15.54 9.51 -8.79
N PRO A 68 -15.66 8.41 -8.01
CA PRO A 68 -15.53 8.50 -6.56
C PRO A 68 -14.11 8.91 -6.18
N THR A 69 -13.96 9.45 -4.97
CA THR A 69 -12.62 9.57 -4.37
C THR A 69 -11.99 8.18 -4.25
N SER A 70 -10.65 8.08 -4.26
CA SER A 70 -9.96 6.79 -4.13
C SER A 70 -10.39 6.04 -2.86
N HIS A 71 -10.65 6.78 -1.77
CA HIS A 71 -11.12 6.21 -0.52
C HIS A 71 -12.50 5.56 -0.66
N CYS A 72 -13.46 6.29 -1.25
CA CYS A 72 -14.80 5.75 -1.50
C CYS A 72 -14.74 4.56 -2.46
N GLN A 73 -13.91 4.62 -3.50
CA GLN A 73 -13.71 3.48 -4.41
C GLN A 73 -13.24 2.24 -3.65
N TYR A 74 -12.27 2.36 -2.74
CA TYR A 74 -11.84 1.22 -1.93
C TYR A 74 -12.95 0.64 -1.05
N ILE A 75 -13.88 1.46 -0.56
CA ILE A 75 -15.05 0.97 0.20
C ILE A 75 -16.02 0.23 -0.71
N LEU A 76 -16.27 0.75 -1.93
CA LEU A 76 -17.11 0.09 -2.92
C LEU A 76 -16.52 -1.26 -3.36
N ASP A 77 -15.20 -1.33 -3.56
CA ASP A 77 -14.50 -2.56 -3.95
C ASP A 77 -14.63 -3.68 -2.90
N ILE A 78 -14.82 -3.32 -1.63
CA ILE A 78 -15.01 -4.27 -0.54
C ILE A 78 -16.48 -4.50 -0.22
N MET A 79 -17.46 -3.93 -0.93
CA MET A 79 -18.89 -4.19 -0.71
C MET A 79 -19.31 -5.58 -1.16
N PRO A 80 -20.28 -6.25 -0.50
CA PRO A 80 -20.62 -7.63 -0.82
C PRO A 80 -21.23 -7.73 -2.21
N ASP A 81 -20.39 -8.21 -3.14
CA ASP A 81 -20.70 -8.40 -4.55
C ASP A 81 -19.83 -9.53 -5.13
N PRO A 82 -20.34 -10.37 -6.06
CA PRO A 82 -19.54 -11.40 -6.72
C PRO A 82 -18.28 -10.87 -7.43
N SER A 83 -18.28 -9.63 -7.91
CA SER A 83 -17.11 -9.00 -8.56
C SER A 83 -16.00 -8.62 -7.58
N ARG A 84 -16.19 -8.76 -6.26
CA ARG A 84 -15.08 -8.64 -5.27
C ARG A 84 -13.88 -9.50 -5.67
N VAL A 85 -14.12 -10.65 -6.31
CA VAL A 85 -13.11 -11.62 -6.77
C VAL A 85 -12.14 -10.98 -7.77
N ASP A 86 -12.57 -10.02 -8.57
CA ASP A 86 -11.74 -9.37 -9.60
C ASP A 86 -11.09 -8.07 -9.09
N SER A 87 -11.39 -7.66 -7.86
CA SER A 87 -10.85 -6.44 -7.26
C SER A 87 -9.55 -6.70 -6.49
N TRP A 88 -8.88 -5.64 -6.04
CA TRP A 88 -7.70 -5.76 -5.17
C TRP A 88 -7.99 -6.54 -3.86
N TRP A 89 -9.26 -6.59 -3.45
CA TRP A 89 -9.70 -7.28 -2.23
C TRP A 89 -9.41 -8.78 -2.24
N SER A 90 -9.44 -9.45 -3.39
CA SER A 90 -9.23 -10.90 -3.47
C SER A 90 -7.76 -11.30 -3.37
N TYR A 91 -6.84 -10.45 -3.85
CA TYR A 91 -5.42 -10.80 -3.97
C TYR A 91 -4.53 -10.17 -2.90
N LYS A 92 -4.99 -9.14 -2.16
CA LYS A 92 -4.11 -8.41 -1.24
C LYS A 92 -4.83 -7.83 -0.01
N ARG A 93 -4.93 -8.63 1.06
CA ARG A 93 -5.61 -8.31 2.32
C ARG A 93 -4.67 -8.18 3.52
N ASP A 94 -3.42 -7.80 3.28
CA ASP A 94 -2.46 -7.58 4.37
C ASP A 94 -2.72 -6.24 5.09
N LEU A 95 -2.33 -6.16 6.38
CA LEU A 95 -2.57 -4.98 7.21
C LEU A 95 -1.95 -3.70 6.61
N TYR A 96 -0.76 -3.82 6.00
CA TYR A 96 -0.09 -2.70 5.34
C TYR A 96 -0.95 -2.11 4.22
N THR A 97 -1.53 -2.98 3.38
CA THR A 97 -2.37 -2.60 2.25
C THR A 97 -3.63 -1.88 2.72
N PHE A 98 -4.24 -2.33 3.82
CA PHE A 98 -5.40 -1.65 4.40
C PHE A 98 -5.03 -0.28 4.98
N LEU A 99 -3.96 -0.18 5.77
CA LEU A 99 -3.51 1.09 6.33
C LEU A 99 -3.20 2.10 5.21
N LEU A 100 -2.59 1.65 4.11
CA LEU A 100 -2.32 2.51 2.95
C LEU A 100 -3.59 2.95 2.22
N LYS A 101 -4.52 2.02 1.93
CA LYS A 101 -5.75 2.31 1.16
C LYS A 101 -6.75 3.15 1.95
N PHE A 102 -6.94 2.80 3.23
CA PHE A 102 -7.93 3.44 4.11
C PHE A 102 -7.32 4.55 4.96
N ARG A 103 -6.17 5.09 4.55
CA ARG A 103 -5.48 6.13 5.31
C ARG A 103 -6.27 7.42 5.53
N GLY A 104 -7.24 7.70 4.66
CA GLY A 104 -8.13 8.86 4.76
C GLY A 104 -9.32 8.68 5.69
N SER A 105 -9.44 7.53 6.38
CA SER A 105 -10.55 7.27 7.30
C SER A 105 -10.47 8.18 8.54
N LYS A 106 -11.55 8.17 9.32
CA LYS A 106 -11.73 8.94 10.54
C LYS A 106 -12.19 8.01 11.65
N ALA A 107 -11.68 8.26 12.85
CA ALA A 107 -12.11 7.63 14.08
C ALA A 107 -12.17 8.66 15.20
N SER A 108 -13.12 8.47 16.12
CA SER A 108 -13.18 9.27 17.35
C SER A 108 -12.08 8.89 18.33
N ASN A 109 -11.77 7.58 18.42
CA ASN A 109 -10.64 7.08 19.18
C ASN A 109 -9.47 6.77 18.23
N ALA A 110 -8.31 7.37 18.45
CA ALA A 110 -7.17 7.27 17.53
C ALA A 110 -6.68 5.83 17.25
N PRO A 111 -6.60 4.90 18.24
CA PRO A 111 -6.22 3.51 18.00
C PRO A 111 -7.13 2.74 17.04
N ASP A 112 -8.40 3.15 16.90
CA ASP A 112 -9.36 2.47 16.01
C ASP A 112 -8.94 2.54 14.55
N MET A 113 -8.12 3.53 14.18
CA MET A 113 -7.51 3.64 12.85
C MET A 113 -6.66 2.40 12.49
N VAL A 114 -6.15 1.69 13.50
CA VAL A 114 -5.46 0.41 13.35
C VAL A 114 -6.39 -0.75 13.68
N TYR A 115 -7.07 -0.72 14.84
CA TYR A 115 -7.87 -1.84 15.33
C TYR A 115 -9.01 -2.25 14.40
N ALA A 116 -9.66 -1.28 13.74
CA ALA A 116 -10.70 -1.56 12.76
C ALA A 116 -10.17 -2.30 11.52
N LEU A 117 -8.86 -2.42 11.30
CA LEU A 117 -8.30 -3.11 10.13
C LEU A 117 -7.76 -4.50 10.45
N LEU A 118 -7.56 -4.82 11.73
CA LEU A 118 -6.90 -6.07 12.15
C LEU A 118 -7.74 -7.31 11.88
N GLY A 119 -9.02 -7.27 12.26
CA GLY A 119 -9.90 -8.45 12.16
C GLY A 119 -10.18 -8.89 10.72
N ILE A 120 -9.97 -8.01 9.74
CA ILE A 120 -10.15 -8.30 8.32
C ILE A 120 -8.84 -8.57 7.59
N SER A 121 -7.70 -8.38 8.28
CA SER A 121 -6.35 -8.54 7.72
C SER A 121 -5.94 -10.00 7.72
N SER A 122 -5.51 -10.51 6.56
CA SER A 122 -5.13 -11.90 6.40
C SER A 122 -3.89 -12.31 7.19
N ASP A 123 -3.03 -11.35 7.55
CA ASP A 123 -1.78 -11.59 8.25
C ASP A 123 -1.73 -11.06 9.69
N ALA A 124 -2.63 -10.13 10.06
CA ALA A 124 -2.69 -9.59 11.41
C ALA A 124 -3.81 -10.19 12.28
N ALA A 125 -4.86 -10.79 11.70
CA ALA A 125 -6.05 -11.23 12.46
C ALA A 125 -5.76 -12.24 13.59
N GLN A 126 -4.68 -13.03 13.46
CA GLN A 126 -4.30 -14.07 14.43
C GLN A 126 -3.12 -13.66 15.32
N ILE A 127 -2.71 -12.40 15.30
CA ILE A 127 -1.55 -11.93 16.06
C ILE A 127 -2.01 -11.38 17.41
N ASP A 128 -1.71 -12.11 18.49
CA ASP A 128 -2.24 -11.82 19.82
C ASP A 128 -1.85 -10.43 20.35
N TYR A 129 -0.61 -10.00 20.16
CA TYR A 129 -0.16 -8.68 20.65
C TYR A 129 -0.74 -7.50 19.87
N LEU A 130 -1.32 -7.75 18.68
CA LEU A 130 -2.00 -6.72 17.90
C LEU A 130 -3.47 -6.57 18.29
N ARG A 131 -4.08 -7.51 19.02
CA ARG A 131 -5.51 -7.45 19.38
C ARG A 131 -5.85 -6.11 20.03
N ALA A 132 -7.11 -5.69 19.84
CA ALA A 132 -7.61 -4.44 20.38
C ALA A 132 -7.45 -4.42 21.91
N ASP A 133 -6.62 -3.50 22.38
CA ASP A 133 -6.28 -3.32 23.78
C ASP A 133 -6.29 -1.82 24.08
N TYR A 134 -7.45 -1.36 24.56
CA TYR A 134 -7.67 0.05 24.86
C TYR A 134 -6.93 0.54 26.12
N THR A 135 -6.16 -0.33 26.79
CA THR A 135 -5.21 0.09 27.84
C THR A 135 -3.93 0.67 27.23
N LYS A 136 -3.64 0.38 25.95
CA LYS A 136 -2.47 0.92 25.24
C LYS A 136 -2.71 2.35 24.78
N SER A 137 -1.66 3.18 24.89
CA SER A 137 -1.64 4.49 24.24
C SER A 137 -1.58 4.35 22.71
N THR A 138 -2.02 5.37 21.99
CA THR A 138 -1.93 5.41 20.52
C THR A 138 -0.50 5.15 20.02
N VAL A 139 0.51 5.66 20.73
CA VAL A 139 1.93 5.45 20.39
C VAL A 139 2.32 3.97 20.49
N GLN A 140 1.84 3.27 21.53
CA GLN A 140 2.09 1.83 21.69
C GLN A 140 1.42 1.03 20.57
N VAL A 141 0.16 1.34 20.25
CA VAL A 141 -0.58 0.65 19.18
C VAL A 141 0.11 0.82 17.83
N ILE A 142 0.55 2.04 17.50
CA ILE A 142 1.29 2.26 16.26
C ILE A 142 2.66 1.58 16.32
N GLY A 143 3.34 1.59 17.46
CA GLY A 143 4.61 0.89 17.65
C GLY A 143 4.49 -0.61 17.38
N ASP A 144 3.41 -1.24 17.86
CA ASP A 144 3.13 -2.66 17.64
C ASP A 144 2.79 -2.95 16.17
N ALA A 145 1.96 -2.11 15.54
CA ALA A 145 1.66 -2.21 14.12
C ALA A 145 2.92 -2.04 13.25
N SER A 146 3.81 -1.11 13.63
CA SER A 146 5.06 -0.83 12.93
C SER A 146 6.04 -2.00 13.06
N LEU A 147 6.17 -2.56 14.26
CA LEU A 147 6.97 -3.75 14.50
C LEU A 147 6.46 -4.93 13.66
N PHE A 148 5.15 -5.12 13.59
CA PHE A 148 4.55 -6.17 12.77
C PHE A 148 4.84 -5.97 11.27
N ILE A 149 4.60 -4.76 10.76
CA ILE A 149 4.65 -4.46 9.32
C ILE A 149 6.09 -4.36 8.82
N PHE A 150 6.95 -3.65 9.55
CA PHE A 150 8.28 -3.26 9.11
C PHE A 150 9.40 -4.02 9.82
N GLN A 151 9.10 -4.84 10.83
CA GLN A 151 10.11 -5.49 11.69
C GLN A 151 11.01 -4.51 12.45
N VAL A 152 10.61 -3.24 12.56
CA VAL A 152 11.31 -2.19 13.30
C VAL A 152 10.33 -1.36 14.11
N ARG A 153 10.78 -0.90 15.28
CA ARG A 153 10.09 0.17 15.99
C ARG A 153 10.57 1.52 15.46
N PRO A 154 9.65 2.48 15.25
CA PRO A 154 10.02 3.79 14.75
C PRO A 154 10.95 4.51 15.73
N ARG A 155 12.00 5.15 15.20
CA ARG A 155 12.99 5.89 16.01
C ARG A 155 12.42 7.21 16.57
N ARG A 156 11.40 7.76 15.94
CA ARG A 156 10.73 9.00 16.37
C ARG A 156 9.43 8.66 17.09
N PRO A 157 9.10 9.38 18.18
CA PRO A 157 7.77 9.31 18.76
C PRO A 157 6.78 9.78 17.71
N LEU A 158 5.88 8.88 17.31
CA LEU A 158 4.75 9.22 16.46
C LEU A 158 3.88 10.17 17.26
N ARG A 159 3.63 11.36 16.73
CA ARG A 159 2.78 12.34 17.42
C ARG A 159 1.43 11.69 17.70
N GLU A 160 0.93 11.86 18.93
CA GLU A 160 -0.31 11.25 19.43
C GLU A 160 -1.55 11.55 18.57
N THR A 161 -1.47 12.59 17.74
CA THR A 161 -2.55 13.10 16.91
C THR A 161 -2.88 12.16 15.74
N GLY A 162 -4.17 12.06 15.40
CA GLY A 162 -4.77 11.22 14.35
C GLY A 162 -4.28 11.43 12.90
N HIS A 163 -3.09 12.00 12.71
CA HIS A 163 -2.37 12.14 11.44
C HIS A 163 -1.57 10.90 11.05
N PHE A 164 -1.42 9.89 11.92
CA PHE A 164 -0.63 8.69 11.63
C PHE A 164 -0.98 8.06 10.28
N LEU A 165 -2.26 7.93 9.96
CA LEU A 165 -2.65 7.40 8.66
C LEU A 165 -2.39 8.37 7.51
N VAL A 166 -2.69 9.66 7.68
CA VAL A 166 -2.42 10.68 6.66
C VAL A 166 -0.93 10.68 6.26
N GLU A 167 -0.04 10.52 7.24
CA GLU A 167 1.41 10.46 7.07
C GLU A 167 1.94 9.04 6.82
N PHE A 168 1.07 8.02 6.78
CA PHE A 168 1.49 6.61 6.72
C PHE A 168 2.38 6.30 5.52
N SER A 169 2.18 6.99 4.39
CA SER A 169 3.02 6.83 3.21
C SER A 169 4.48 7.23 3.46
N ASP A 170 4.69 8.38 4.11
CA ASP A 170 6.03 8.88 4.41
C ASP A 170 6.64 8.12 5.58
N PHE A 171 5.84 7.82 6.61
CA PHE A 171 6.22 6.95 7.72
C PHE A 171 6.67 5.56 7.25
N SER A 172 5.92 4.95 6.33
CA SER A 172 6.25 3.68 5.70
C SER A 172 7.60 3.76 4.98
N ARG A 173 7.82 4.82 4.20
CA ARG A 173 9.09 5.05 3.49
C ARG A 173 10.26 5.17 4.47
N GLU A 174 10.10 5.89 5.58
CA GLU A 174 11.12 6.03 6.62
C GLU A 174 11.44 4.69 7.29
N CYS A 175 10.41 3.93 7.69
CA CYS A 175 10.57 2.62 8.33
C CYS A 175 11.30 1.65 7.39
N PHE A 176 10.83 1.52 6.15
CA PHE A 176 11.48 0.67 5.17
C PHE A 176 12.93 1.09 4.90
N SER A 177 13.22 2.39 4.78
CA SER A 177 14.59 2.87 4.58
C SER A 177 15.50 2.51 5.76
N THR A 178 14.96 2.61 6.98
CA THR A 178 15.66 2.23 8.20
C THR A 178 15.96 0.74 8.21
N VAL A 179 15.01 -0.12 7.86
CA VAL A 179 15.21 -1.58 7.78
C VAL A 179 16.28 -1.89 6.73
N VAL A 180 16.16 -1.33 5.53
CA VAL A 180 17.12 -1.54 4.43
C VAL A 180 18.56 -1.19 4.80
N ARG A 181 18.76 -0.14 5.59
CA ARG A 181 20.10 0.32 5.97
C ARG A 181 20.72 -0.46 7.13
N ASN A 182 19.90 -1.03 8.02
CA ASN A 182 20.37 -1.50 9.33
C ASN A 182 20.00 -2.97 9.63
N ALA A 183 19.11 -3.58 8.86
CA ALA A 183 18.65 -4.93 9.15
C ALA A 183 19.62 -5.99 8.64
N ASP A 184 19.70 -7.08 9.38
CA ASP A 184 20.40 -8.28 8.98
C ASP A 184 19.63 -9.06 7.88
N ALA A 185 20.31 -10.04 7.28
CA ALA A 185 19.73 -10.84 6.20
C ALA A 185 18.42 -11.56 6.58
N PRO A 186 18.25 -12.14 7.80
CA PRO A 186 16.99 -12.75 8.22
C PRO A 186 15.81 -11.76 8.28
N VAL A 187 16.00 -10.60 8.92
CA VAL A 187 14.95 -9.57 9.03
C VAL A 187 14.57 -9.06 7.64
N MET A 188 15.57 -8.81 6.80
CA MET A 188 15.35 -8.40 5.42
C MET A 188 14.59 -9.46 4.62
N SER A 189 15.02 -10.72 4.65
CA SER A 189 14.37 -11.82 3.93
C SER A 189 12.90 -11.95 4.32
N LYS A 190 12.59 -11.88 5.62
CA LYS A 190 11.20 -11.89 6.12
C LYS A 190 10.39 -10.70 5.61
N LEU A 191 10.95 -9.49 5.67
CA LEU A 191 10.28 -8.28 5.17
C LEU A 191 9.99 -8.42 3.67
N LEU A 192 10.94 -8.91 2.88
CA LEU A 192 10.79 -9.09 1.45
C LEU A 192 9.76 -10.16 1.12
N GLN A 193 9.79 -11.31 1.80
CA GLN A 193 8.78 -12.36 1.65
C GLN A 193 7.36 -11.84 1.92
N GLN A 194 7.21 -10.96 2.91
CA GLN A 194 5.90 -10.43 3.28
C GLN A 194 5.47 -9.22 2.44
N ARG A 195 6.42 -8.39 1.97
CA ARG A 195 6.18 -7.03 1.45
C ARG A 195 7.04 -6.62 0.25
N GLY A 196 7.76 -7.53 -0.39
CA GLY A 196 8.73 -7.22 -1.44
C GLY A 196 8.16 -6.38 -2.59
N ASN A 197 6.91 -6.62 -2.96
CA ASN A 197 6.21 -5.83 -3.98
C ASN A 197 6.01 -4.37 -3.59
N GLN A 198 5.73 -4.10 -2.31
CA GLN A 198 5.56 -2.77 -1.74
C GLN A 198 6.90 -2.05 -1.61
N VAL A 199 7.94 -2.78 -1.16
CA VAL A 199 9.31 -2.25 -1.04
C VAL A 199 9.83 -1.76 -2.40
N LEU A 200 9.65 -2.55 -3.45
CA LEU A 200 10.10 -2.21 -4.81
C LEU A 200 9.33 -1.07 -5.48
N SER A 201 8.09 -0.80 -5.06
CA SER A 201 7.34 0.33 -5.60
C SER A 201 7.89 1.70 -5.16
N SER A 202 8.79 1.72 -4.19
CA SER A 202 9.38 2.94 -3.66
C SER A 202 10.78 3.19 -4.21
N CYS A 203 10.86 4.16 -5.12
CA CYS A 203 12.09 4.71 -5.67
C CYS A 203 13.17 5.00 -4.59
N GLY A 204 12.79 5.64 -3.49
CA GLY A 204 13.73 5.93 -2.40
C GLY A 204 14.28 4.70 -1.67
N LEU A 205 13.54 3.59 -1.66
CA LEU A 205 13.99 2.33 -1.05
C LEU A 205 14.97 1.60 -1.94
N ILE A 206 14.75 1.56 -3.25
CA ILE A 206 15.72 1.00 -4.21
C ILE A 206 17.06 1.73 -4.08
N LYS A 207 17.03 3.06 -4.02
CA LYS A 207 18.23 3.86 -3.72
C LYS A 207 18.87 3.44 -2.40
N ALA A 208 18.10 3.35 -1.32
CA ALA A 208 18.66 2.96 -0.02
C ALA A 208 19.28 1.55 -0.03
N ILE A 209 18.70 0.61 -0.79
CA ILE A 209 19.23 -0.75 -0.95
C ILE A 209 20.56 -0.69 -1.68
N ILE A 210 20.62 0.02 -2.81
CA ILE A 210 21.84 0.15 -3.61
C ILE A 210 22.99 0.79 -2.82
N HIS A 211 22.68 1.80 -1.99
CA HIS A 211 23.69 2.48 -1.17
C HIS A 211 24.04 1.73 0.13
N SER A 212 23.40 0.60 0.42
CA SER A 212 23.72 -0.23 1.59
C SER A 212 24.97 -1.08 1.32
N LYS A 213 26.10 -0.70 1.92
CA LYS A 213 27.43 -1.29 1.66
C LYS A 213 27.58 -2.76 2.07
N GLU A 214 26.83 -3.22 3.08
CA GLU A 214 27.01 -4.57 3.62
C GLU A 214 26.08 -5.61 3.00
N HIS A 215 24.82 -5.25 2.72
CA HIS A 215 23.75 -6.20 2.37
C HIS A 215 22.87 -5.75 1.19
N GLY A 216 23.18 -4.61 0.56
CA GLY A 216 22.42 -4.05 -0.56
C GLY A 216 22.29 -4.97 -1.77
N PRO A 217 23.40 -5.50 -2.31
CA PRO A 217 23.37 -6.39 -3.47
C PRO A 217 22.58 -7.68 -3.24
N GLU A 218 22.74 -8.32 -2.09
CA GLU A 218 22.02 -9.54 -1.72
C GLU A 218 20.52 -9.28 -1.55
N THR A 219 20.16 -8.16 -0.92
CA THR A 219 18.77 -7.71 -0.75
C THR A 219 18.10 -7.46 -2.10
N LEU A 220 18.81 -6.78 -3.02
CA LEU A 220 18.33 -6.54 -4.37
C LEU A 220 18.17 -7.85 -5.16
N GLY A 221 19.09 -8.80 -5.00
CA GLY A 221 19.00 -10.13 -5.59
C GLY A 221 17.76 -10.91 -5.15
N ILE A 222 17.44 -10.91 -3.86
CA ILE A 222 16.23 -11.56 -3.32
C ILE A 222 14.96 -10.91 -3.89
N LEU A 223 14.94 -9.56 -3.96
CA LEU A 223 13.82 -8.80 -4.51
C LEU A 223 13.54 -9.10 -5.98
N LEU A 224 14.59 -9.10 -6.82
CA LEU A 224 14.47 -9.40 -8.25
C LEU A 224 14.02 -10.85 -8.48
N LYS A 225 14.51 -11.79 -7.66
CA LYS A 225 14.10 -13.20 -7.71
C LYS A 225 12.62 -13.40 -7.35
N GLN A 226 12.10 -12.69 -6.34
CA GLN A 226 10.70 -12.80 -5.92
C GLN A 226 9.69 -12.27 -6.94
N ARG A 227 10.05 -11.24 -7.72
CA ARG A 227 9.16 -10.66 -8.73
C ARG A 227 9.05 -11.49 -10.01
N GLY A 228 9.95 -12.46 -10.22
CA GLY A 228 10.11 -13.09 -11.53
C GLY A 228 10.48 -12.10 -12.65
N GLN A 229 10.81 -10.85 -12.29
CA GLN A 229 11.17 -9.75 -13.18
C GLN A 229 12.64 -9.46 -12.97
N LEU A 230 13.45 -9.94 -13.91
CA LEU A 230 14.68 -9.28 -14.29
C LEU A 230 14.31 -7.96 -14.97
N GLU A 231 13.93 -6.92 -14.22
CA GLU A 231 14.00 -5.51 -14.62
C GLU A 231 13.30 -4.59 -13.61
N VAL A 232 14.08 -3.75 -12.92
CA VAL A 232 13.60 -2.51 -12.29
C VAL A 232 14.57 -1.41 -12.70
N ILE A 233 14.03 -0.35 -13.31
CA ILE A 233 14.77 0.77 -13.87
C ILE A 233 14.67 1.96 -12.91
N TYR A 234 15.81 2.51 -12.48
CA TYR A 234 15.91 3.76 -11.74
C TYR A 234 16.78 4.75 -12.54
N ALA A 235 16.33 5.99 -12.66
CA ALA A 235 17.10 7.10 -13.22
C ALA A 235 17.52 8.05 -12.07
N ASP A 236 18.82 8.14 -11.81
CA ASP A 236 19.43 9.27 -11.11
C ASP A 236 20.74 9.64 -11.81
N GLU A 237 21.04 10.92 -11.88
CA GLU A 237 22.17 11.48 -12.64
C GLU A 237 23.54 11.18 -11.98
N ASP A 238 23.56 10.72 -10.72
CA ASP A 238 24.78 10.46 -9.95
C ASP A 238 25.29 9.00 -10.00
N PHE A 239 24.73 8.14 -10.87
CA PHE A 239 25.06 6.71 -10.91
C PHE A 239 26.01 6.34 -12.08
N ASP A 240 27.31 6.60 -11.93
CA ASP A 240 28.35 6.31 -12.95
C ASP A 240 28.79 4.83 -13.02
N GLY A 241 28.21 3.92 -12.23
CA GLY A 241 28.76 2.58 -12.03
C GLY A 241 28.27 1.48 -12.98
N VAL A 242 27.06 1.57 -13.54
CA VAL A 242 26.45 0.47 -14.32
C VAL A 242 25.46 1.01 -15.36
N ILE A 243 25.94 1.59 -16.46
CA ILE A 243 25.09 1.97 -17.60
C ILE A 243 25.82 1.60 -18.90
N GLU A 244 25.28 0.66 -19.68
CA GLU A 244 25.92 0.24 -20.94
C GLU A 244 25.15 0.61 -22.22
N LYS A 245 23.87 1.01 -22.16
CA LYS A 245 23.17 1.53 -23.37
C LYS A 245 21.97 2.42 -23.10
N LYS A 246 21.98 3.61 -23.75
CA LYS A 246 20.90 4.60 -23.77
C LYS A 246 19.96 4.33 -24.95
N ARG A 247 18.65 4.25 -24.73
CA ARG A 247 17.63 4.30 -25.80
C ARG A 247 16.50 5.25 -25.41
N ARG A 248 16.14 6.16 -26.31
CA ARG A 248 14.98 7.05 -26.15
C ARG A 248 13.70 6.37 -26.65
N VAL A 249 12.66 6.38 -25.83
CA VAL A 249 11.28 6.08 -26.24
C VAL A 249 10.37 7.16 -25.63
N GLY A 250 9.97 8.14 -26.44
CA GLY A 250 9.17 9.29 -25.99
C GLY A 250 9.92 10.24 -25.04
N TYR A 251 9.21 10.86 -24.09
CA TYR A 251 9.75 11.79 -23.08
C TYR A 251 10.38 11.11 -21.85
N ILE A 252 10.59 9.79 -21.90
CA ILE A 252 11.13 9.00 -20.78
C ILE A 252 12.49 8.43 -21.20
N GLU A 253 13.53 8.72 -20.42
CA GLU A 253 14.83 8.05 -20.54
C GLU A 253 14.81 6.73 -19.76
N VAL A 254 15.27 5.66 -20.41
CA VAL A 254 15.21 4.28 -19.91
C VAL A 254 16.63 3.74 -19.84
N CYS A 255 17.10 3.34 -18.65
CA CYS A 255 18.37 2.64 -18.45
C CYS A 255 18.14 1.16 -18.13
N ILE A 256 18.76 0.28 -18.90
CA ILE A 256 18.60 -1.19 -18.81
C ILE A 256 19.80 -1.76 -18.06
N ILE A 257 19.58 -2.51 -16.97
CA ILE A 257 20.66 -3.26 -16.29
C ILE A 257 20.57 -4.72 -16.73
N ILE A 258 21.54 -5.16 -17.52
CA ILE A 258 21.59 -6.53 -18.04
C ILE A 258 22.28 -7.45 -17.01
N PRO A 259 21.75 -8.66 -16.72
CA PRO A 259 22.23 -9.57 -15.68
C PRO A 259 23.69 -10.03 -15.79
N SER A 260 24.32 -9.90 -16.95
CA SER A 260 25.69 -10.37 -17.22
C SER A 260 26.78 -9.68 -16.39
N LEU A 261 26.51 -8.49 -15.82
CA LEU A 261 27.49 -7.71 -15.05
C LEU A 261 27.54 -8.04 -13.55
N LEU A 262 26.52 -8.74 -13.00
CA LEU A 262 26.56 -9.20 -11.61
C LEU A 262 27.69 -10.22 -11.39
N GLY A 263 28.05 -11.02 -12.41
CA GLY A 263 29.15 -11.97 -12.35
C GLY A 263 30.56 -11.34 -12.26
N GLY A 264 30.71 -10.04 -12.56
CA GLY A 264 31.95 -9.30 -12.38
C GLY A 264 32.13 -8.78 -10.95
N PHE A 265 31.04 -8.33 -10.32
CA PHE A 265 31.03 -7.82 -8.95
C PHE A 265 31.34 -8.89 -7.90
N TYR A 266 30.82 -10.11 -8.08
CA TYR A 266 31.15 -11.25 -7.20
C TYR A 266 32.63 -11.64 -7.28
N ARG A 267 33.25 -11.59 -8.46
CA ARG A 267 34.69 -11.89 -8.64
C ARG A 267 35.61 -10.86 -7.98
N HIS A 268 35.21 -9.59 -7.92
CA HIS A 268 36.01 -8.56 -7.29
C HIS A 268 36.01 -8.65 -5.74
N ARG A 269 34.90 -9.12 -5.14
CA ARG A 269 34.79 -9.34 -3.68
C ARG A 269 35.62 -10.55 -3.21
N GLU A 270 35.71 -11.62 -4.00
CA GLU A 270 36.62 -12.74 -3.72
C GLU A 270 38.10 -12.34 -3.76
N GLN A 271 38.50 -11.47 -4.71
CA GLN A 271 39.87 -10.95 -4.78
C GLN A 271 40.21 -10.00 -3.62
N LEU A 272 39.25 -9.23 -3.11
CA LEU A 272 39.44 -8.36 -1.94
C LEU A 272 39.44 -9.15 -0.62
N GLN A 273 38.66 -10.23 -0.49
CA GLN A 273 38.74 -11.14 0.65
C GLN A 273 40.02 -11.99 0.67
N GLN A 274 40.57 -12.37 -0.49
CA GLN A 274 41.87 -13.05 -0.57
C GLN A 274 43.05 -12.11 -0.25
N ARG A 275 42.97 -10.82 -0.60
CA ARG A 275 43.99 -9.82 -0.23
C ARG A 275 43.96 -9.40 1.25
N GLY A 276 42.86 -9.64 1.96
CA GLY A 276 42.76 -9.41 3.42
C GLY A 276 43.27 -10.55 4.30
N ARG A 277 43.65 -11.71 3.73
CA ARG A 277 44.20 -12.87 4.45
C ARG A 277 45.72 -13.07 4.28
N SER A 278 46.38 -12.21 3.50
CA SER A 278 47.84 -12.18 3.35
C SER A 278 48.38 -10.85 3.89
N LYS A 279 48.31 -10.68 5.21
CA LYS A 279 49.21 -9.87 6.03
C LYS A 279 49.17 -10.40 7.45
#